data_AF-A0A3F3BD74-F1
#
_entry.id   AF-A0A3F3BD74-F1
#
_cell.length_a   1.000
_cell.length_b   1.000
_cell.length_c   1.000
_cell.angle_alpha   90.00
_cell.angle_beta   90.00
_cell.angle_gamma   90.00
#
_symmetry.space_group_name_H-M   'P 1'
#
loop_
_entity.id
_entity.type
_entity.pdbx_description
1 polymer ?
#
loop_
_entity_poly.entity_id
_entity_poly.type
_entity_poly.pdbx_seq_one_letter_code
_entity_poly.pdbx_strand_id
1 'polypeptide(L)'
;MKFNIQYLHAAVVMVLSSLQPQAKAAECKPLIVEKVTQMGARFNHKDVLEVTIALNDIIRQVRDVRMQLSNFASENLEDAIAVSEATKNDAVQMAALTGSLTMMLPEKHVIQGYAKNSPEFMLFRAVKQMDNEAKNYLSLIDQLTRETDVRESGINTAAMVHLARTGEEAAAKWL
;
A
#
# COMPACT_ATOMS: atom_id res chain seq x y z
N MET A 1 -0.52 1.39 -14.56
CA MET A 1 -1.76 1.88 -13.92
C MET A 1 -1.35 2.97 -12.93
N LYS A 2 -1.85 4.20 -13.08
CA LYS A 2 -1.46 5.30 -12.18
C LYS A 2 -2.49 5.48 -11.07
N PHE A 3 -2.07 5.26 -9.83
CA PHE A 3 -2.91 5.58 -8.69
C PHE A 3 -2.91 7.09 -8.47
N ASN A 4 -4.10 7.69 -8.35
CA ASN A 4 -4.24 9.14 -8.14
C ASN A 4 -3.97 9.56 -6.68
N ILE A 5 -2.91 9.02 -6.10
CA ILE A 5 -2.61 9.16 -4.67
C ILE A 5 -1.99 10.52 -4.34
N GLN A 6 -1.43 11.24 -5.30
CA GLN A 6 -0.76 12.52 -5.07
C GLN A 6 -1.72 13.60 -4.56
N TYR A 7 -2.91 13.73 -5.17
CA TYR A 7 -3.91 14.69 -4.74
C TYR A 7 -4.53 14.31 -3.40
N LEU A 8 -4.79 13.01 -3.20
CA LEU A 8 -5.30 12.53 -1.93
C LEU A 8 -4.26 12.70 -0.82
N HIS A 9 -2.96 12.50 -1.12
CA HIS A 9 -1.87 12.70 -0.17
C HIS A 9 -1.88 14.13 0.37
N ALA A 10 -1.97 15.14 -0.50
CA ALA A 10 -2.05 16.54 -0.06
C ALA A 10 -3.26 16.79 0.84
N ALA A 11 -4.44 16.25 0.49
CA ALA A 11 -5.64 16.38 1.30
C ALA A 11 -5.48 15.73 2.69
N VAL A 12 -4.95 14.50 2.74
CA VAL A 12 -4.70 13.79 4.01
C VAL A 12 -3.66 14.53 4.85
N VAL A 13 -2.58 15.06 4.23
CA VAL A 13 -1.57 15.86 4.93
C VAL A 13 -2.20 17.09 5.58
N MET A 14 -3.07 17.81 4.86
CA MET A 14 -3.77 18.97 5.42
C MET A 14 -4.67 18.59 6.60
N VAL A 15 -5.48 17.52 6.45
CA VAL A 15 -6.36 17.06 7.53
C VAL A 15 -5.56 16.62 8.74
N LEU A 16 -4.53 15.79 8.57
CA LEU A 16 -3.65 15.35 9.68
C LEU A 16 -2.98 16.55 10.38
N SER A 17 -2.51 17.53 9.61
CA SER A 17 -1.87 18.75 10.14
C SER A 17 -2.85 19.61 10.95
N SER A 18 -4.15 19.59 10.61
CA SER A 18 -5.19 20.34 11.32
C SER A 18 -5.64 19.67 12.62
N LEU A 19 -5.58 18.33 12.66
CA LEU A 19 -5.91 17.54 13.85
C LEU A 19 -4.78 17.58 14.88
N GLN A 20 -3.58 18.05 14.49
CA GLN A 20 -2.38 18.00 15.31
C GLN A 20 -1.47 19.22 15.16
N PRO A 21 -1.45 20.14 16.13
CA PRO A 21 -0.23 20.83 16.49
C PRO A 21 0.56 19.92 17.45
N GLN A 22 1.20 18.87 16.93
CA GLN A 22 2.11 18.00 17.70
C GLN A 22 3.48 17.92 17.01
N ALA A 23 4.54 17.68 17.80
CA ALA A 23 5.94 17.75 17.37
C ALA A 23 6.24 16.97 16.08
N LYS A 24 5.73 15.73 15.94
CA LYS A 24 6.02 14.88 14.76
C LYS A 24 5.47 15.41 13.44
N ALA A 25 4.24 15.95 13.44
CA ALA A 25 3.68 16.54 12.24
C ALA A 25 4.45 17.81 11.85
N ALA A 26 4.84 18.63 12.84
CA ALA A 26 5.65 19.82 12.64
C ALA A 26 7.07 19.49 12.13
N GLU A 27 7.67 18.39 12.59
CA GLU A 27 8.97 17.92 12.08
C GLU A 27 8.87 17.38 10.65
N CYS A 28 7.82 16.62 10.33
CA CYS A 28 7.68 15.98 9.01
C CYS A 28 7.28 16.97 7.91
N LYS A 29 6.41 17.95 8.21
CA LYS A 29 5.87 18.92 7.25
C LYS A 29 5.71 20.32 7.87
N PRO A 30 6.81 20.98 8.30
CA PRO A 30 6.77 22.23 9.07
C PRO A 30 5.99 23.34 8.34
N LEU A 31 6.29 23.56 7.06
CA LEU A 31 5.64 24.58 6.23
C LEU A 31 4.13 24.38 6.07
N ILE A 32 3.64 23.13 6.05
CA ILE A 32 2.21 22.86 5.88
C ILE A 32 1.50 23.02 7.21
N VAL A 33 2.07 22.50 8.31
CA VAL A 33 1.53 22.68 9.66
C VAL A 33 1.46 24.16 10.03
N GLU A 34 2.50 24.93 9.73
CA GLU A 34 2.54 26.38 9.94
C GLU A 34 1.41 27.07 9.17
N LYS A 35 1.26 26.79 7.87
CA LYS A 35 0.19 27.38 7.06
C LYS A 35 -1.21 27.01 7.54
N VAL A 36 -1.45 25.74 7.89
CA VAL A 36 -2.74 25.28 8.42
C VAL A 36 -3.07 25.98 9.74
N THR A 37 -2.06 26.16 10.60
CA THR A 37 -2.18 26.88 11.87
C THR A 37 -2.49 28.37 11.64
N GLN A 38 -1.76 29.02 10.74
CA GLN A 38 -1.97 30.43 10.37
C GLN A 38 -3.35 30.66 9.73
N MET A 39 -3.84 29.70 8.95
CA MET A 39 -5.17 29.74 8.33
C MET A 39 -6.31 29.49 9.32
N GLY A 40 -6.03 29.02 10.55
CA GLY A 40 -7.05 28.62 11.52
C GLY A 40 -7.98 27.52 10.99
N ALA A 41 -7.53 26.75 10.00
CA ALA A 41 -8.34 25.76 9.30
C ALA A 41 -8.66 24.60 10.23
N ARG A 42 -9.85 24.65 10.86
CA ARG A 42 -10.44 23.51 11.57
C ARG A 42 -11.30 22.74 10.58
N PHE A 43 -10.78 21.61 10.10
CA PHE A 43 -11.58 20.70 9.29
C PHE A 43 -12.71 20.13 10.15
N ASN A 44 -13.91 20.10 9.60
CA ASN A 44 -15.05 19.55 10.31
C ASN A 44 -15.04 18.00 10.20
N HIS A 45 -15.86 17.32 10.99
CA HIS A 45 -15.94 15.85 10.98
C HIS A 45 -16.32 15.27 9.62
N LYS A 46 -17.07 16.01 8.79
CA LYS A 46 -17.47 15.60 7.44
C LYS A 46 -16.27 15.62 6.49
N ASP A 47 -15.44 16.66 6.53
CA ASP A 47 -14.24 16.75 5.69
C ASP A 47 -13.25 15.61 6.01
N VAL A 48 -13.07 15.30 7.31
CA VAL A 48 -12.26 14.15 7.78
C VAL A 48 -12.82 12.84 7.23
N LEU A 49 -14.14 12.67 7.26
CA LEU A 49 -14.81 11.47 6.77
C LEU A 49 -14.70 11.32 5.25
N GLU A 50 -14.88 12.40 4.48
CA GLU A 50 -14.74 12.37 3.01
C GLU A 50 -13.33 11.96 2.58
N VAL A 51 -12.29 12.54 3.21
CA VAL A 51 -10.90 12.14 2.96
C VAL A 51 -10.67 10.68 3.36
N THR A 52 -11.26 10.25 4.48
CA THR A 52 -11.17 8.86 4.94
C THR A 52 -11.83 7.88 3.95
N ILE A 53 -13.00 8.22 3.40
CA ILE A 53 -13.69 7.41 2.39
C ILE A 53 -12.84 7.30 1.13
N ALA A 54 -12.35 8.42 0.61
CA ALA A 54 -11.49 8.42 -0.57
C ALA A 54 -10.21 7.59 -0.36
N LEU A 55 -9.63 7.63 0.85
CA LEU A 55 -8.48 6.79 1.20
C LEU A 55 -8.83 5.30 1.22
N ASN A 56 -9.98 4.94 1.78
CA ASN A 56 -10.45 3.55 1.75
C ASN A 56 -10.74 3.04 0.33
N ASP A 57 -11.21 3.90 -0.57
CA ASP A 57 -11.37 3.53 -1.97
C ASP A 57 -10.04 3.20 -2.65
N ILE A 58 -9.00 3.99 -2.40
CA ILE A 58 -7.66 3.69 -2.92
C ILE A 58 -7.11 2.40 -2.29
N ILE A 59 -7.27 2.20 -0.98
CA ILE A 59 -6.89 0.96 -0.29
C ILE A 59 -7.50 -0.26 -1.00
N ARG A 60 -8.80 -0.19 -1.32
CA ARG A 60 -9.50 -1.25 -2.04
C ARG A 60 -8.91 -1.45 -3.43
N GLN A 61 -8.69 -0.39 -4.19
CA GLN A 61 -8.11 -0.47 -5.53
C GLN A 61 -6.72 -1.10 -5.52
N VAL A 62 -5.85 -0.72 -4.58
CA VAL A 62 -4.50 -1.30 -4.44
C VAL A 62 -4.59 -2.79 -4.15
N ARG A 63 -5.49 -3.18 -3.23
CA ARG A 63 -5.70 -4.59 -2.91
C ARG A 63 -6.21 -5.38 -4.11
N ASP A 64 -7.21 -4.86 -4.82
CA ASP A 64 -7.80 -5.50 -6.00
C ASP A 64 -6.75 -5.70 -7.09
N VAL A 65 -5.92 -4.69 -7.36
CA VAL A 65 -4.86 -4.75 -8.36
C VAL A 65 -3.74 -5.70 -7.94
N ARG A 66 -3.38 -5.72 -6.67
CA ARG A 66 -2.43 -6.71 -6.13
C ARG A 66 -2.94 -8.14 -6.33
N MET A 67 -4.22 -8.39 -6.05
CA MET A 67 -4.82 -9.72 -6.27
C MET A 67 -4.86 -10.09 -7.75
N GLN A 68 -5.23 -9.15 -8.63
CA GLN A 68 -5.22 -9.36 -10.08
C GLN A 68 -3.81 -9.68 -10.59
N LEU A 69 -2.78 -8.94 -10.14
CA LEU A 69 -1.40 -9.19 -10.51
C LEU A 69 -0.91 -10.56 -10.00
N SER A 70 -1.29 -10.94 -8.79
CA SER A 70 -0.95 -12.26 -8.22
C SER A 70 -1.58 -13.41 -9.02
N ASN A 71 -2.84 -13.26 -9.41
CA ASN A 71 -3.53 -14.27 -10.22
C ASN A 71 -2.93 -14.33 -11.62
N PHE A 72 -2.68 -13.17 -12.23
CA PHE A 72 -2.06 -13.07 -13.55
C PHE A 72 -0.66 -13.69 -13.57
N ALA A 73 0.15 -13.49 -12.53
CA ALA A 73 1.45 -14.13 -12.40
C ALA A 73 1.38 -15.66 -12.26
N SER A 74 0.27 -16.19 -11.75
CA SER A 74 0.04 -17.64 -11.65
C SER A 74 -0.32 -18.26 -13.00
N GLU A 75 -0.93 -17.49 -13.89
CA GLU A 75 -1.34 -17.92 -15.24
C GLU A 75 -0.25 -17.68 -16.29
N ASN A 76 0.41 -16.50 -16.24
CA ASN A 76 1.42 -16.08 -17.19
C ASN A 76 2.49 -15.21 -16.48
N LEU A 77 3.56 -15.88 -16.07
CA LEU A 77 4.62 -15.24 -15.28
C LEU A 77 5.40 -14.19 -16.08
N GLU A 78 5.70 -14.43 -17.36
CA GLU A 78 6.53 -13.52 -18.17
C GLU A 78 5.83 -12.18 -18.42
N ASP A 79 4.56 -12.21 -18.80
CA ASP A 79 3.79 -10.97 -18.97
C ASP A 79 3.57 -10.26 -17.62
N ALA A 80 3.43 -11.00 -16.52
CA ALA A 80 3.33 -10.42 -15.19
C ALA A 80 4.64 -9.73 -14.75
N ILE A 81 5.81 -10.22 -15.16
CA ILE A 81 7.09 -9.52 -14.97
C ILE A 81 7.08 -8.19 -15.71
N ALA A 82 6.72 -8.21 -16.99
CA ALA A 82 6.71 -7.00 -17.81
C ALA A 82 5.79 -5.92 -17.23
N VAL A 83 4.60 -6.31 -16.77
CA VAL A 83 3.67 -5.41 -16.06
C VAL A 83 4.25 -4.93 -14.74
N SER A 84 4.93 -5.80 -13.99
CA SER A 84 5.55 -5.44 -12.70
C SER A 84 6.69 -4.43 -12.87
N GLU A 85 7.58 -4.65 -13.84
CA GLU A 85 8.64 -3.70 -14.19
C GLU A 85 8.08 -2.34 -14.62
N ALA A 86 7.04 -2.35 -15.48
CA ALA A 86 6.40 -1.13 -15.95
C ALA A 86 5.70 -0.33 -14.82
N THR A 87 5.31 -0.99 -13.73
CA THR A 87 4.57 -0.36 -12.61
C THR A 87 5.40 -0.16 -11.34
N LYS A 88 6.65 -0.63 -11.32
CA LYS A 88 7.55 -0.56 -10.16
C LYS A 88 7.75 0.84 -9.62
N ASN A 89 8.01 1.81 -10.50
CA ASN A 89 8.20 3.20 -10.10
C ASN A 89 6.94 3.80 -9.46
N ASP A 90 5.76 3.49 -9.99
CA ASP A 90 4.48 3.94 -9.43
C ASP A 90 4.25 3.33 -8.03
N ALA A 91 4.59 2.05 -7.85
CA ALA A 91 4.49 1.37 -6.56
C ALA A 91 5.47 1.93 -5.51
N VAL A 92 6.71 2.22 -5.91
CA VAL A 92 7.71 2.88 -5.05
C VAL A 92 7.22 4.27 -4.64
N GLN A 93 6.71 5.06 -5.57
CA GLN A 93 6.15 6.39 -5.26
C GLN A 93 4.97 6.30 -4.29
N MET A 94 4.07 5.34 -4.50
CA MET A 94 2.95 5.10 -3.59
C MET A 94 3.44 4.74 -2.17
N ALA A 95 4.38 3.80 -2.06
CA ALA A 95 4.94 3.39 -0.77
C ALA A 95 5.63 4.57 -0.06
N ALA A 96 6.35 5.41 -0.80
CA ALA A 96 6.97 6.61 -0.25
C ALA A 96 5.93 7.63 0.26
N LEU A 97 4.90 7.92 -0.53
CA LEU A 97 3.84 8.85 -0.15
C LEU A 97 3.08 8.37 1.08
N THR A 98 2.67 7.10 1.11
CA THR A 98 1.93 6.50 2.23
C THR A 98 2.78 6.35 3.50
N GLY A 99 4.07 6.02 3.34
CA GLY A 99 5.04 6.04 4.43
C GLY A 99 5.17 7.43 5.05
N SER A 100 5.19 8.49 4.23
CA SER A 100 5.23 9.86 4.75
C SER A 100 3.99 10.26 5.56
N LEU A 101 2.79 9.81 5.15
CA LEU A 101 1.56 10.02 5.93
C LEU A 101 1.63 9.29 7.26
N THR A 102 2.21 8.10 7.27
CA THR A 102 2.37 7.29 8.48
C THR A 102 3.31 7.94 9.49
N MET A 103 4.35 8.64 9.04
CA MET A 103 5.24 9.42 9.91
C MET A 103 4.54 10.63 10.55
N MET A 104 3.51 11.16 9.89
CA MET A 104 2.71 12.27 10.40
C MET A 104 1.66 11.84 11.43
N LEU A 105 1.40 10.54 11.60
CA LEU A 105 0.38 10.07 12.54
C LEU A 105 0.73 10.42 13.99
N PRO A 106 -0.30 10.64 14.86
CA PRO A 106 -0.08 10.85 16.28
C PRO A 106 0.60 9.68 16.97
N GLU A 107 1.15 9.96 18.14
CA GLU A 107 1.66 8.90 19.01
C GLU A 107 0.54 7.95 19.41
N LYS A 108 0.91 6.68 19.66
CA LYS A 108 -0.05 5.62 19.96
C LYS A 108 -1.02 6.00 21.09
N HIS A 109 -0.51 6.63 22.15
CA HIS A 109 -1.33 7.03 23.30
C HIS A 109 -2.36 8.12 22.95
N VAL A 110 -2.01 9.03 22.02
CA VAL A 110 -2.92 10.05 21.49
C VAL A 110 -4.01 9.40 20.63
N ILE A 111 -3.64 8.51 19.70
CA ILE A 111 -4.59 7.77 18.88
C ILE A 111 -5.58 6.98 19.74
N GLN A 112 -5.09 6.34 20.81
CA GLN A 112 -5.92 5.58 21.75
C GLN A 112 -6.89 6.43 22.58
N GLY A 113 -6.67 7.75 22.66
CA GLY A 113 -7.58 8.70 23.30
C GLY A 113 -8.84 9.01 22.49
N TYR A 114 -8.85 8.73 21.18
CA TYR A 114 -10.02 8.93 20.33
C TYR A 114 -11.01 7.76 20.45
N ALA A 115 -12.31 8.07 20.34
CA ALA A 115 -13.34 7.04 20.24
C ALA A 115 -13.14 6.23 18.96
N LYS A 116 -13.30 4.90 19.04
CA LYS A 116 -13.03 3.98 17.91
C LYS A 116 -13.90 4.24 16.66
N ASN A 117 -15.03 4.90 16.84
CA ASN A 117 -15.97 5.29 15.80
C ASN A 117 -15.83 6.77 15.40
N SER A 118 -14.87 7.50 15.94
CA SER A 118 -14.65 8.90 15.55
C SER A 118 -14.04 8.97 14.14
N PRO A 119 -14.37 10.01 13.35
CA PRO A 119 -13.78 10.20 12.02
C PRO A 119 -12.25 10.26 12.05
N GLU A 120 -11.65 10.84 13.08
CA GLU A 120 -10.19 10.94 13.26
C GLU A 120 -9.57 9.55 13.45
N PHE A 121 -10.15 8.72 14.32
CA PHE A 121 -9.67 7.36 14.54
C PHE A 121 -9.77 6.53 13.25
N MET A 122 -10.86 6.68 12.50
CA MET A 122 -11.02 6.04 11.19
C MET A 122 -9.98 6.50 10.18
N LEU A 123 -9.66 7.80 10.14
CA LEU A 123 -8.59 8.34 9.29
C LEU A 123 -7.23 7.75 9.66
N PHE A 124 -6.86 7.73 10.94
CA PHE A 124 -5.57 7.18 11.38
C PHE A 124 -5.43 5.70 11.00
N ARG A 125 -6.51 4.93 11.18
CA ARG A 125 -6.57 3.54 10.76
C ARG A 125 -6.42 3.39 9.24
N ALA A 126 -7.12 4.21 8.45
CA ALA A 126 -7.05 4.18 7.00
C ALA A 126 -5.63 4.52 6.50
N VAL A 127 -4.95 5.52 7.07
CA VAL A 127 -3.55 5.83 6.74
C VAL A 127 -2.63 4.65 6.99
N LYS A 128 -2.72 4.01 8.16
CA LYS A 128 -1.93 2.80 8.47
C LYS A 128 -2.23 1.65 7.51
N GLN A 129 -3.50 1.43 7.20
CA GLN A 129 -3.91 0.35 6.30
C GLN A 129 -3.41 0.60 4.87
N MET A 130 -3.42 1.85 4.41
CA MET A 130 -2.90 2.22 3.10
C MET A 130 -1.40 1.99 2.98
N ASP A 131 -0.61 2.37 4.01
CA ASP A 131 0.84 2.08 4.06
C ASP A 131 1.11 0.57 3.97
N ASN A 132 0.33 -0.25 4.67
CA ASN A 132 0.46 -1.71 4.59
C ASN A 132 0.14 -2.24 3.18
N GLU A 133 -0.96 -1.82 2.56
CA GLU A 133 -1.32 -2.29 1.21
C GLU A 133 -0.32 -1.82 0.15
N ALA A 134 0.19 -0.59 0.26
CA ALA A 134 1.23 -0.09 -0.63
C ALA A 134 2.52 -0.91 -0.52
N LYS A 135 2.96 -1.24 0.70
CA LYS A 135 4.11 -2.10 0.94
C LYS A 135 3.89 -3.53 0.44
N ASN A 136 2.69 -4.08 0.64
CA ASN A 136 2.35 -5.41 0.12
C ASN A 136 2.36 -5.45 -1.40
N TYR A 137 1.89 -4.40 -2.06
CA TYR A 137 1.91 -4.29 -3.51
C TYR A 137 3.34 -4.16 -4.05
N LEU A 138 4.16 -3.28 -3.45
CA LEU A 138 5.57 -3.14 -3.80
C LEU A 138 6.33 -4.46 -3.56
N SER A 139 6.08 -5.14 -2.45
CA SER A 139 6.70 -6.44 -2.15
C SER A 139 6.34 -7.50 -3.20
N LEU A 140 5.11 -7.51 -3.73
CA LEU A 140 4.73 -8.42 -4.80
C LEU A 140 5.49 -8.09 -6.09
N ILE A 141 5.58 -6.82 -6.46
CA ILE A 141 6.36 -6.39 -7.62
C ILE A 141 7.84 -6.78 -7.45
N ASP A 142 8.42 -6.54 -6.29
CA ASP A 142 9.82 -6.91 -6.03
C ASP A 142 10.01 -8.42 -6.13
N GLN A 143 9.08 -9.24 -5.61
CA GLN A 143 9.12 -10.69 -5.77
C GLN A 143 9.01 -11.12 -7.23
N LEU A 144 8.11 -10.50 -8.00
CA LEU A 144 7.91 -10.82 -9.41
C LEU A 144 9.03 -10.33 -10.30
N THR A 145 9.77 -9.30 -9.91
CA THR A 145 10.88 -8.73 -10.70
C THR A 145 12.25 -9.24 -10.25
N ARG A 146 12.35 -9.88 -9.09
CA ARG A 146 13.63 -10.43 -8.62
C ARG A 146 14.13 -11.51 -9.56
N GLU A 147 15.33 -11.31 -10.08
CA GLU A 147 16.12 -12.40 -10.65
C GLU A 147 16.60 -13.26 -9.48
N THR A 148 16.16 -14.52 -9.47
CA THR A 148 16.64 -15.54 -8.53
C THR A 148 17.39 -16.58 -9.35
N ASP A 149 18.40 -17.23 -8.78
CA ASP A 149 19.17 -18.30 -9.44
C ASP A 149 18.28 -19.39 -10.07
N VAL A 150 17.14 -19.69 -9.43
CA VAL A 150 16.13 -20.64 -9.94
C VAL A 150 15.46 -20.15 -11.22
N ARG A 151 15.29 -18.84 -11.39
CA ARG A 151 14.66 -18.22 -12.55
C ARG A 151 15.62 -18.06 -13.73
N GLU A 152 16.89 -17.78 -13.46
CA GLU A 152 17.96 -17.75 -14.48
C GLU A 152 18.33 -19.14 -15.00
N SER A 153 18.05 -20.19 -14.22
CA SER A 153 18.40 -21.56 -14.60
C SER A 153 17.69 -22.10 -15.86
N GLY A 154 16.70 -21.35 -16.39
CA GLY A 154 15.90 -21.79 -17.55
C GLY A 154 15.07 -23.05 -17.25
N ILE A 155 14.96 -23.45 -15.98
CA ILE A 155 14.15 -24.59 -15.57
C ILE A 155 12.68 -24.24 -15.81
N ASN A 156 12.12 -24.88 -16.82
CA ASN A 156 10.72 -24.74 -17.17
C ASN A 156 9.85 -25.23 -16.01
N THR A 157 9.14 -24.32 -15.36
CA THR A 157 8.26 -24.62 -14.22
C THR A 157 7.13 -25.57 -14.60
N ALA A 158 6.65 -25.56 -15.85
CA ALA A 158 5.69 -26.55 -16.34
C ALA A 158 6.33 -27.95 -16.42
N ALA A 159 7.61 -28.05 -16.77
CA ALA A 159 8.34 -29.32 -16.74
C ALA A 159 8.53 -29.83 -15.31
N MET A 160 8.78 -28.94 -14.33
CA MET A 160 8.83 -29.31 -12.91
C MET A 160 7.48 -29.80 -12.38
N VAL A 161 6.38 -29.11 -12.70
CA VAL A 161 5.03 -29.55 -12.30
C VAL A 161 4.69 -30.90 -12.93
N HIS A 162 5.08 -31.10 -14.19
CA HIS A 162 4.88 -32.38 -14.88
C HIS A 162 5.71 -33.52 -14.25
N LEU A 163 6.97 -33.23 -13.87
CA LEU A 163 7.86 -34.16 -13.16
C LEU A 163 7.33 -34.52 -11.76
N ALA A 164 6.81 -33.55 -11.01
CA ALA A 164 6.24 -33.80 -9.70
C ALA A 164 5.00 -34.71 -9.79
N ARG A 165 4.10 -34.40 -10.73
CA ARG A 165 2.87 -35.19 -10.96
C ARG A 165 3.19 -36.61 -11.41
N THR A 166 4.14 -36.77 -12.33
CA THR A 166 4.58 -38.11 -12.78
C THR A 166 5.31 -38.87 -11.68
N GLY A 167 6.04 -38.18 -10.80
CA GLY A 167 6.65 -38.76 -9.60
C GLY A 167 5.61 -39.29 -8.61
N GLU A 168 4.54 -38.55 -8.35
CA GLU A 168 3.42 -39.00 -7.52
C GLU A 168 2.67 -40.18 -8.14
N GLU A 169 2.38 -40.13 -9.45
CA GLU A 169 1.76 -41.25 -10.18
C GLU A 169 2.63 -42.51 -10.16
N ALA A 170 3.96 -42.36 -10.25
CA ALA A 170 4.90 -43.47 -10.14
C ALA A 170 4.95 -44.03 -8.71
N ALA A 171 5.02 -43.17 -7.69
CA ALA A 171 5.01 -43.59 -6.30
C ALA A 171 3.72 -44.34 -5.92
N ALA A 172 2.57 -43.88 -6.44
CA ALA A 172 1.28 -44.52 -6.22
C ALA A 172 1.15 -45.92 -6.87
N LYS A 173 1.96 -46.25 -7.88
CA LYS A 173 2.01 -47.60 -8.49
C LYS A 173 2.89 -48.58 -7.72
N TRP A 174 3.71 -48.09 -6.80
CA TRP A 174 4.65 -48.89 -5.99
C TRP A 174 4.17 -49.12 -4.55
N LEU A 175 3.02 -48.55 -4.18
CA LEU A 175 2.24 -48.83 -2.97
C LEU A 175 1.08 -49.77 -3.30
#